data_AF-A0A7H1ME55-F1
#
_entry.id   AF-A0A7H1ME55-F1
#
_cell.length_a   1.000
_cell.length_b   1.000
_cell.length_c   1.000
_cell.angle_alpha   90.00
_cell.angle_beta   90.00
_cell.angle_gamma   90.00
#
_symmetry.space_group_name_H-M   'P 1'
#
loop_
_entity.id
_entity.type
_entity.pdbx_description
1 polymer ?
#
loop_
_entity_poly.entity_id
_entity_poly.type
_entity_poly.pdbx_seq_one_letter_code
_entity_poly.pdbx_strand_id
1 'polypeptide(L)' 'MKKNTAPKSFEEALKRLEAITQAMQGSEMPLEDALTAYQEGNELVKYCRTKLAEVEQKLQVLDAGELKELSLEQSE' A
#
# COMPACT_ATOMS: atom_id res chain seq x y z
N MET A 1 18.42 -13.93 -14.41
CA MET A 1 17.74 -13.75 -13.12
C MET A 1 17.27 -12.30 -12.99
N LYS A 2 15.99 -12.01 -13.27
CA LYS A 2 15.44 -10.66 -13.07
C LYS A 2 14.97 -10.58 -11.61
N LYS A 3 15.67 -9.79 -10.80
CA LYS A 3 15.28 -9.53 -9.41
C LYS A 3 14.04 -8.63 -9.44
N ASN A 4 12.88 -9.16 -9.07
CA ASN A 4 11.71 -8.36 -8.74
C ASN A 4 12.06 -7.57 -7.48
N THR A 5 12.56 -6.34 -7.66
CA THR A 5 12.81 -5.41 -6.57
C THR A 5 11.47 -5.00 -5.98
N ALA A 6 11.27 -5.27 -4.68
CA ALA A 6 10.11 -4.77 -3.94
C ALA A 6 9.92 -3.27 -4.20
N PRO A 7 8.68 -2.78 -4.33
CA PRO A 7 8.41 -1.38 -4.64
C PRO A 7 9.01 -0.46 -3.58
N LYS A 8 9.68 0.60 -4.00
CA LYS A 8 10.32 1.55 -3.07
C LYS A 8 9.33 2.55 -2.49
N SER A 9 8.15 2.69 -3.10
CA SER A 9 7.11 3.66 -2.73
C SER A 9 5.69 3.11 -2.93
N PHE A 10 4.71 3.73 -2.27
CA PHE A 10 3.29 3.39 -2.44
C PHE A 10 2.83 3.57 -3.89
N GLU A 11 3.22 4.66 -4.55
CA GLU A 11 2.86 4.94 -5.95
C GLU A 11 3.43 3.89 -6.91
N GLU A 12 4.68 3.46 -6.70
CA GLU A 12 5.27 2.37 -7.49
C GLU A 12 4.56 1.04 -7.25
N ALA A 13 4.18 0.74 -6.01
CA ALA A 13 3.42 -0.47 -5.68
C ALA A 13 2.05 -0.47 -6.37
N LEU A 14 1.37 0.69 -6.37
CA LEU A 14 0.08 0.88 -7.02
C LEU A 14 0.18 0.71 -8.53
N LYS A 15 1.16 1.38 -9.17
CA LYS A 15 1.42 1.29 -10.60
C LYS A 15 1.78 -0.13 -11.04
N ARG A 16 2.49 -0.87 -10.19
CA ARG A 16 2.81 -2.28 -10.45
C ARG A 16 1.56 -3.16 -10.36
N LEU A 17 0.67 -2.92 -9.41
CA LEU A 17 -0.59 -3.64 -9.26
C LEU A 17 -1.53 -3.40 -10.46
N GLU A 18 -1.58 -2.17 -10.98
CA GLU A 18 -2.31 -1.85 -12.22
C GLU A 18 -1.74 -2.63 -13.41
N ALA A 19 -0.42 -2.65 -13.58
CA ALA A 19 0.23 -3.39 -14.65
C ALA A 19 -0.06 -4.90 -14.58
N ILE A 20 -0.06 -5.48 -13.37
CA ILE A 20 -0.42 -6.88 -13.14
C ILE A 20 -1.87 -7.12 -13.53
N THR A 21 -2.79 -6.26 -13.08
CA THR A 21 -4.22 -6.38 -13.36
C THR A 21 -4.50 -6.29 -14.86
N GLN A 22 -3.83 -5.36 -15.56
CA GLN A 22 -3.93 -5.20 -17.00
C GLN A 22 -3.37 -6.41 -17.75
N ALA A 23 -2.27 -6.99 -17.28
CA ALA A 23 -1.72 -8.22 -17.85
C ALA A 23 -2.67 -9.41 -17.66
N MET A 24 -3.31 -9.53 -16.49
CA MET A 24 -4.28 -10.60 -16.18
C MET A 24 -5.59 -10.49 -16.97
N GLN A 25 -5.95 -9.30 -17.44
CA GLN A 25 -7.10 -9.10 -18.34
C GLN A 25 -6.82 -9.55 -19.78
N GLY A 26 -5.55 -9.78 -20.13
CA GLY A 26 -5.17 -10.34 -21.42
C GLY A 26 -5.62 -11.80 -21.55
N SER A 27 -6.19 -12.15 -22.70
CA SER A 27 -6.79 -13.46 -22.97
C SER A 27 -5.79 -14.63 -23.14
N GLU A 28 -4.49 -14.38 -23.05
CA GLU A 28 -3.43 -15.37 -23.35
C GLU A 28 -2.42 -15.56 -22.21
N MET A 29 -2.75 -15.20 -20.97
CA MET A 29 -1.82 -15.41 -19.85
C MET A 29 -1.69 -16.91 -19.51
N PRO A 30 -0.48 -17.49 -19.57
CA PRO A 30 -0.24 -18.86 -19.11
C PRO A 30 -0.57 -19.02 -17.62
N LEU A 31 -0.98 -20.23 -17.23
CA LEU A 31 -1.37 -20.53 -15.84
C LEU A 31 -0.24 -20.24 -14.83
N GLU A 32 1.00 -20.54 -15.18
CA GLU A 32 2.18 -20.31 -14.33
C GLU A 32 2.45 -18.82 -14.11
N ASP A 33 2.26 -18.02 -15.18
CA ASP A 33 2.39 -16.56 -15.12
C ASP A 33 1.25 -15.95 -14.30
N ALA A 34 0.02 -16.48 -14.42
CA ALA A 34 -1.12 -16.04 -13.62
C ALA A 34 -0.91 -16.30 -12.13
N LEU A 35 -0.32 -17.45 -11.77
CA LEU A 35 0.01 -17.76 -10.37
C LEU A 35 1.07 -16.78 -9.83
N THR A 36 2.09 -16.49 -10.64
CA THR A 36 3.16 -15.55 -10.27
C THR A 36 2.61 -14.13 -10.12
N ALA A 37 1.79 -13.68 -11.06
CA ALA A 37 1.10 -12.39 -11.04
C ALA A 37 0.20 -12.25 -9.79
N TYR A 38 -0.52 -13.31 -9.43
CA TYR A 38 -1.36 -13.32 -8.23
C TYR A 38 -0.54 -13.24 -6.93
N GLN A 39 0.57 -13.98 -6.82
CA GLN A 39 1.46 -13.90 -5.67
C GLN A 39 2.06 -12.50 -5.51
N GLU A 40 2.58 -11.94 -6.60
CA GLU A 40 3.13 -10.59 -6.62
C GLU A 40 2.04 -9.55 -6.25
N GLY A 41 0.84 -9.67 -6.83
CA GLY A 41 -0.29 -8.79 -6.53
C GLY A 41 -0.68 -8.81 -5.05
N ASN A 42 -0.71 -9.98 -4.42
CA ASN A 42 -0.99 -10.12 -2.98
C ASN A 42 0.06 -9.43 -2.10
N GLU A 43 1.35 -9.56 -2.44
CA GLU A 43 2.41 -8.87 -1.71
C GLU A 43 2.30 -7.36 -1.84
N LEU A 44 2.00 -6.85 -3.05
CA LEU A 44 1.80 -5.43 -3.32
C LEU A 44 0.60 -4.88 -2.55
N VAL A 45 -0.53 -5.58 -2.56
CA VAL A 45 -1.74 -5.19 -1.80
C VAL A 45 -1.43 -5.13 -0.30
N LYS A 46 -0.70 -6.12 0.22
CA LYS A 46 -0.29 -6.13 1.63
C LYS A 46 0.60 -4.94 1.95
N TYR A 47 1.57 -4.62 1.09
CA TYR A 47 2.44 -3.46 1.25
C TYR A 47 1.64 -2.15 1.28
N CYS A 48 0.73 -1.94 0.33
CA CYS A 48 -0.11 -0.75 0.26
C CYS A 48 -0.97 -0.58 1.52
N ARG A 49 -1.60 -1.66 2.01
CA ARG A 49 -2.40 -1.63 3.24
C ARG A 49 -1.57 -1.26 4.47
N THR A 50 -0.37 -1.84 4.60
CA THR A 50 0.53 -1.49 5.70
C THR A 50 0.91 -0.02 5.66
N LYS A 51 1.25 0.52 4.48
CA LYS A 51 1.59 1.93 4.33
C LYS A 51 0.44 2.86 4.69
N LEU A 52 -0.78 2.53 4.28
CA LEU A 52 -1.96 3.31 4.66
C LEU A 52 -2.21 3.27 6.18
N ALA A 53 -2.09 2.08 6.79
CA ALA A 53 -2.24 1.94 8.25
C ALA A 53 -1.17 2.74 9.02
N GLU A 54 0.08 2.77 8.55
CA GLU A 54 1.14 3.60 9.15
C GLU A 54 0.81 5.10 9.07
N VAL A 55 0.22 5.56 7.96
CA VAL A 55 -0.19 6.95 7.80
C VAL A 55 -1.38 7.28 8.69
N GLU A 56 -2.39 6.42 8.74
CA GLU A 56 -3.56 6.58 9.62
C GLU A 56 -3.15 6.65 11.09
N GLN A 57 -2.26 5.76 11.53
CA GLN A 57 -1.73 5.78 12.89
C GLN A 57 -0.99 7.09 13.20
N LYS A 58 -0.19 7.61 12.26
CA LYS A 58 0.48 8.91 12.44
C LYS A 58 -0.52 10.06 12.53
N LEU A 59 -1.58 10.03 11.71
CA LEU A 59 -2.65 11.02 11.74
C LEU A 59 -3.35 11.02 13.10
N GLN A 60 -3.71 9.84 13.61
CA GLN A 60 -4.34 9.69 14.92
C GLN A 60 -3.48 10.22 16.08
N VAL A 61 -2.16 10.01 16.03
CA VAL A 61 -1.23 10.56 17.04
C VAL A 61 -1.17 12.08 16.95
N LEU A 62 -1.20 12.64 15.73
CA LEU A 62 -1.20 14.08 15.52
C LEU A 62 -2.50 14.71 16.01
N ASP A 63 -3.66 14.16 15.63
CA ASP A 63 -4.97 14.59 16.11
C ASP A 63 -5.09 14.48 17.63
N ALA A 64 -4.56 13.41 18.24
CA ALA A 64 -4.55 13.25 19.69
C ALA A 64 -3.60 14.24 20.38
N GLY A 65 -2.51 14.64 19.72
CA GLY A 65 -1.60 15.69 20.17
C GLY A 65 -2.26 17.06 20.13
N GLU A 66 -2.87 17.42 19.00
CA GLU A 66 -3.62 18.67 18.82
C GLU A 66 -4.84 18.74 19.75
N LEU A 67 -5.60 17.66 19.92
CA LEU A 67 -6.70 17.59 20.90
C LEU A 67 -6.22 17.81 22.33
N LYS A 68 -5.01 17.33 22.67
CA LYS A 68 -4.43 17.53 24.00
C LYS A 68 -3.93 18.95 24.20
N GLU A 69 -3.35 19.59 23.18
CA GLU A 69 -2.99 21.01 23.23
C GLU A 69 -4.22 21.91 23.34
N LEU A 70 -5.28 21.65 22.56
CA LEU A 70 -6.55 22.39 22.63
C LEU A 70 -7.28 22.21 23.97
N SER A 71 -7.08 21.06 24.65
CA SER A 71 -7.65 20.81 25.98
C SER A 71 -6.89 21.50 27.13
N LEU A 72 -5.67 22.00 26.88
CA LEU A 72 -4.85 22.65 27.90
C LEU A 72 -5.06 24.18 27.96
N GLU A 73 -5.80 24.76 27.01
CA GLU A 73 -6.10 26.20 26.94
C GLU A 73 -7.52 26.57 27.42
N GLN A 74 -8.28 25.61 27.99
CA GLN A 74 -9.68 25.82 28.45
C GLN A 74 -9.85 25.69 29.97
N SER A 75 -8.79 25.91 30.76
CA SER A 75 -8.90 26.00 32.21
C SER A 75 -8.17 27.24 32.75
N GLU A 76 -8.83 28.39 32.60
CA GLU A 76 -8.74 29.51 33.56
C GLU A 76 -9.93 29.45 34.51
#